data_AF-A0A3L7NFT3-F1
#
_entry.id   AF-A0A3L7NFT3-F1
#
_cell.length_a   1.000
_cell.length_b   1.000
_cell.length_c   1.000
_cell.angle_alpha   90.00
_cell.angle_beta   90.00
_cell.angle_gamma   90.00
#
_symmetry.space_group_name_H-M   'P 1'
#
loop_
_entity.id
_entity.type
_entity.pdbx_description
1 polymer ?
#
loop_
_entity_poly.entity_id
_entity_poly.type
_entity_poly.pdbx_seq_one_letter_code
_entity_poly.pdbx_strand_id
1 'polypeptide(L)'
;MRKDEAISAQEAAAIMGVHFTRPARMASAGLIKTVDILVGISISGDRLSKVYSRLQAEENYQDYILSLKRRVRRRPREYLEERSEVFEYLAAEGRPKIALHDAIGTAEAGKILSVSTSWVSSLALENQIIGRVSWSGRAVNRTWIISKASCIENRLSIERKKLSGETLFGRPRKLS
;
A
#
# COMPACT_ATOMS: atom_id res chain seq x y z
N MET A 1 15.38 -4.26 13.65
CA MET A 1 14.66 -5.12 12.67
C MET A 1 14.08 -4.22 11.58
N ARG A 2 14.36 -4.46 10.29
CA ARG A 2 13.68 -3.73 9.21
C ARG A 2 12.19 -4.06 9.28
N LYS A 3 11.32 -3.05 9.39
CA LYS A 3 9.86 -3.26 9.35
C LYS A 3 9.48 -3.69 7.94
N ASP A 4 8.69 -4.77 7.84
CA ASP A 4 8.18 -5.25 6.55
C ASP A 4 7.15 -4.25 6.00
N GLU A 5 7.49 -3.64 4.87
CA GLU A 5 6.73 -2.55 4.25
C GLU A 5 5.65 -3.12 3.30
N ALA A 6 4.44 -2.55 3.35
CA ALA A 6 3.40 -2.83 2.38
C ALA A 6 3.73 -2.19 1.04
N ILE A 7 3.69 -2.99 -0.03
CA ILE A 7 3.86 -2.53 -1.41
C ILE A 7 2.72 -3.02 -2.31
N SER A 8 2.44 -2.30 -3.40
CA SER A 8 1.42 -2.68 -4.37
C SER A 8 1.83 -3.88 -5.23
N ALA A 9 0.90 -4.42 -6.01
CA ALA A 9 1.20 -5.48 -6.97
C ALA A 9 2.28 -5.06 -7.99
N GLN A 10 2.24 -3.83 -8.49
CA GLN A 10 3.23 -3.36 -9.47
C GLN A 10 4.59 -3.12 -8.83
N GLU A 11 4.64 -2.53 -7.63
CA GLU A 11 5.87 -2.38 -6.86
C GLU A 11 6.50 -3.76 -6.59
N ALA A 12 5.71 -4.73 -6.14
CA ALA A 12 6.18 -6.09 -5.89
C ALA A 12 6.67 -6.78 -7.17
N ALA A 13 5.97 -6.58 -8.28
CA ALA A 13 6.32 -7.14 -9.57
C ALA A 13 7.62 -6.56 -10.11
N ALA A 14 7.80 -5.24 -10.08
CA ALA A 14 9.02 -4.55 -10.50
C ALA A 14 10.20 -4.90 -9.59
N ILE A 15 10.00 -4.94 -8.26
CA ILE A 15 11.01 -5.46 -7.33
C ILE A 15 11.38 -6.87 -7.78
N MET A 16 10.44 -7.81 -7.87
CA MET A 16 10.80 -9.15 -8.31
C MET A 16 11.38 -9.17 -9.74
N GLY A 17 11.01 -8.27 -10.65
CA GLY A 17 11.33 -8.38 -12.08
C GLY A 17 10.41 -9.35 -12.82
N VAL A 18 9.15 -9.42 -12.43
CA VAL A 18 8.15 -10.33 -13.01
C VAL A 18 6.95 -9.53 -13.53
N HIS A 19 6.12 -10.15 -14.37
CA HIS A 19 4.88 -9.52 -14.84
C HIS A 19 3.94 -9.16 -13.66
N PHE A 20 3.21 -8.05 -13.75
CA PHE A 20 2.38 -7.48 -12.67
C PHE A 20 1.28 -8.40 -12.11
N THR A 21 0.91 -9.47 -12.83
CA THR A 21 -0.06 -10.49 -12.39
C THR A 21 0.57 -11.61 -11.57
N ARG A 22 1.90 -11.75 -11.58
CA ARG A 22 2.62 -12.82 -10.87
C ARG A 22 2.58 -12.71 -9.34
N PRO A 23 2.68 -11.51 -8.71
CA PRO A 23 2.55 -11.39 -7.26
C PRO A 23 1.27 -12.03 -6.72
N ALA A 24 0.11 -11.80 -7.36
CA ALA A 24 -1.16 -12.39 -6.95
C ALA A 24 -1.16 -13.93 -6.98
N ARG A 25 -0.55 -14.52 -8.02
CA ARG A 25 -0.39 -15.98 -8.12
C ARG A 25 0.54 -16.55 -7.06
N MET A 26 1.64 -15.84 -6.79
CA MET A 26 2.61 -16.23 -5.75
C MET A 26 2.01 -16.15 -4.35
N ALA A 27 1.23 -15.11 -4.06
CA ALA A 27 0.52 -14.99 -2.80
C ALA A 27 -0.52 -16.11 -2.62
N SER A 28 -1.26 -16.44 -3.67
CA SER A 28 -2.22 -17.55 -3.66
C SER A 28 -1.54 -18.91 -3.42
N ALA A 29 -0.27 -19.04 -3.80
CA ALA A 29 0.56 -20.22 -3.56
C ALA A 29 1.32 -20.18 -2.20
N GLY A 30 1.10 -19.16 -1.37
CA GLY A 30 1.78 -19.01 -0.08
C GLY A 30 3.27 -18.65 -0.16
N LEU A 31 3.75 -18.22 -1.33
CA LEU A 31 5.17 -17.90 -1.56
C LEU A 31 5.55 -16.49 -1.13
N ILE A 32 4.56 -15.58 -1.07
CA ILE A 32 4.74 -14.22 -0.56
C ILE A 32 3.57 -13.83 0.34
N LYS A 33 3.86 -13.10 1.41
CA LYS A 33 2.88 -12.55 2.35
C LYS A 33 2.11 -11.41 1.69
N THR A 34 0.81 -11.37 1.96
CA THR A 34 -0.09 -10.35 1.46
C THR A 34 -1.15 -10.01 2.51
N VAL A 35 -1.72 -8.82 2.39
CA VAL A 35 -2.93 -8.39 3.10
C VAL A 35 -3.92 -7.87 2.06
N ASP A 36 -5.19 -8.24 2.21
CA ASP A 36 -6.28 -7.65 1.44
C ASP A 36 -6.68 -6.31 2.04
N ILE A 37 -6.69 -5.27 1.22
CA ILE A 37 -7.09 -3.92 1.61
C ILE A 37 -8.34 -3.49 0.87
N LEU A 38 -9.27 -2.85 1.58
CA LEU A 38 -10.53 -2.37 1.02
C LEU A 38 -10.33 -1.02 0.32
N VAL A 39 -10.37 -1.01 -1.02
CA VAL A 39 -10.11 0.18 -1.85
C VAL A 39 -11.37 0.89 -2.35
N GLY A 40 -12.51 0.22 -2.32
CA GLY A 40 -13.78 0.81 -2.74
C GLY A 40 -14.97 -0.02 -2.31
N ILE A 41 -16.14 0.63 -2.27
CA ILE A 41 -17.43 -0.01 -2.02
C ILE A 41 -18.26 0.30 -3.26
N SER A 42 -18.69 -0.73 -3.99
CA SER A 42 -19.60 -0.60 -5.12
C SER A 42 -20.89 -1.38 -4.88
N ILE A 43 -21.90 -1.16 -5.72
CA ILE A 43 -23.18 -1.89 -5.67
C ILE A 43 -22.95 -3.40 -5.82
N SER A 44 -21.92 -3.79 -6.57
CA SER A 44 -21.48 -5.18 -6.78
C SER A 44 -20.68 -5.78 -5.61
N GLY A 45 -20.48 -5.03 -4.51
CA GLY A 45 -19.74 -5.47 -3.33
C GLY A 45 -18.44 -4.72 -3.08
N ASP A 46 -17.70 -5.22 -2.10
CA ASP A 46 -16.43 -4.66 -1.65
C ASP A 46 -15.32 -4.90 -2.68
N ARG A 47 -14.65 -3.83 -3.13
CA ARG A 47 -13.49 -3.92 -4.02
C ARG A 47 -12.24 -4.05 -3.16
N LEU A 48 -11.64 -5.24 -3.19
CA LEU A 48 -10.38 -5.54 -2.53
C LEU A 48 -9.19 -5.36 -3.48
N SER A 49 -8.06 -4.91 -2.93
CA SER A 49 -6.76 -4.95 -3.57
C SER A 49 -5.78 -5.66 -2.65
N LYS A 50 -4.75 -6.31 -3.21
CA LYS A 50 -3.70 -6.98 -2.43
C LYS A 50 -2.49 -6.06 -2.31
N VAL A 51 -2.00 -5.89 -1.09
CA VAL A 51 -0.66 -5.37 -0.80
C VAL A 51 0.25 -6.51 -0.34
N TYR A 52 1.54 -6.38 -0.60
CA TYR A 52 2.51 -7.46 -0.46
C TYR A 52 3.65 -7.05 0.47
N SER A 53 4.32 -8.05 1.03
CA SER A 53 5.58 -7.87 1.76
C SER A 53 6.70 -7.42 0.82
N ARG A 54 7.26 -6.25 1.08
CA ARG A 54 8.48 -5.80 0.41
C ARG A 54 9.65 -6.73 0.67
N LEU A 55 9.80 -7.17 1.92
CA LEU A 55 10.91 -8.03 2.32
C LEU A 55 10.93 -9.32 1.49
N GLN A 56 9.78 -9.99 1.38
CA GLN A 56 9.69 -11.25 0.63
C GLN A 56 9.77 -11.06 -0.88
N ALA A 57 9.35 -9.91 -1.42
CA ALA A 57 9.58 -9.56 -2.82
C ALA A 57 11.09 -9.41 -3.12
N GLU A 58 11.85 -8.80 -2.21
CA GLU A 58 13.31 -8.72 -2.31
C GLU A 58 13.98 -10.09 -2.18
N GLU A 59 13.60 -10.89 -1.19
CA GLU A 59 14.09 -12.28 -0.99
C GLU A 59 13.86 -13.13 -2.25
N ASN A 60 12.67 -13.04 -2.85
CA ASN A 60 12.37 -13.78 -4.07
C ASN A 60 13.30 -13.43 -5.25
N TYR A 61 13.69 -12.16 -5.36
CA TYR A 61 14.66 -11.75 -6.37
C TYR A 61 16.06 -12.28 -6.05
N GLN A 62 16.48 -12.26 -4.78
CA GLN A 62 17.77 -12.81 -4.36
C GLN A 62 17.85 -14.31 -4.65
N ASP A 63 16.80 -15.07 -4.35
CA ASP A 63 16.70 -16.50 -4.68
C ASP A 63 16.85 -16.75 -6.18
N TYR A 64 16.26 -15.88 -7.00
CA TYR A 64 16.43 -15.96 -8.45
C TYR A 64 17.87 -15.73 -8.87
N ILE A 65 18.54 -14.70 -8.35
CA ILE A 65 19.96 -14.43 -8.62
C ILE A 65 20.85 -15.59 -8.19
N LEU A 66 20.61 -16.15 -7.00
CA LEU A 66 21.32 -17.34 -6.52
C LEU A 66 21.08 -18.55 -7.42
N SER A 67 19.86 -18.71 -7.95
CA SER A 67 19.52 -19.80 -8.87
C SER A 67 20.19 -19.66 -10.24
N LEU A 68 20.43 -18.42 -10.71
CA LEU A 68 21.14 -18.18 -11.97
C LEU A 68 22.59 -18.63 -11.89
N LYS A 69 23.26 -18.43 -10.74
CA LYS A 69 24.64 -18.89 -10.52
C LYS A 69 24.79 -20.41 -10.62
N ARG A 70 23.69 -21.17 -10.48
CA ARG A 70 23.69 -22.65 -10.45
C ARG A 70 23.25 -23.31 -11.75
N ARG A 71 22.73 -22.56 -12.75
CA ARG A 71 22.13 -23.16 -13.96
C ARG A 71 22.49 -22.39 -15.24
N VAL A 72 22.92 -23.12 -16.27
CA VAL A 72 23.43 -22.57 -17.55
C VAL A 72 22.33 -21.99 -18.46
N ARG A 73 21.07 -22.41 -18.32
CA ARG A 73 19.96 -21.93 -19.17
C ARG A 73 18.69 -21.65 -18.36
N ARG A 74 18.37 -20.37 -18.13
CA ARG A 74 17.06 -19.91 -17.65
C ARG A 74 16.62 -18.66 -18.39
N ARG A 75 15.30 -18.51 -18.54
CA ARG A 75 14.68 -17.32 -19.11
C ARG A 75 14.94 -16.12 -18.18
N PRO A 76 15.45 -15.00 -18.71
CA PRO A 76 15.63 -13.79 -17.92
C PRO A 76 14.30 -13.28 -17.39
N ARG A 77 14.35 -12.56 -16.27
CA ARG A 77 13.22 -11.81 -15.73
C ARG A 77 12.96 -10.60 -16.64
N GLU A 78 11.69 -10.38 -16.96
CA GLU A 78 11.25 -9.49 -18.06
C GLU A 78 11.08 -8.02 -17.66
N TYR A 79 11.08 -7.70 -16.36
CA TYR A 79 10.75 -6.37 -15.83
C TYR A 79 11.83 -5.85 -14.86
N LEU A 80 13.10 -6.18 -15.12
CA LEU A 80 14.20 -5.80 -14.22
C LEU A 80 14.59 -4.34 -14.34
N GLU A 81 14.32 -3.73 -15.49
CA GLU A 81 14.53 -2.32 -15.78
C GLU A 81 13.71 -1.40 -14.87
N GLU A 82 12.54 -1.83 -14.41
CA GLU A 82 11.67 -1.06 -13.51
C GLU A 82 12.14 -1.11 -12.04
N ARG A 83 13.02 -2.06 -11.70
CA ARG A 83 13.41 -2.35 -10.31
C ARG A 83 14.15 -1.16 -9.66
N SER A 84 15.06 -0.51 -10.39
CA SER A 84 15.80 0.65 -9.86
C SER A 84 14.87 1.82 -9.60
N GLU A 85 13.99 2.13 -10.55
CA GLU A 85 13.02 3.21 -10.43
C GLU A 85 12.09 3.01 -9.23
N VAL A 86 11.60 1.78 -9.01
CA VAL A 86 10.76 1.48 -7.85
C VAL A 86 11.53 1.62 -6.54
N PHE A 87 12.81 1.25 -6.49
CA PHE A 87 13.60 1.48 -5.28
C PHE A 87 13.85 2.94 -4.99
N GLU A 88 14.19 3.73 -6.01
CA GLU A 88 14.33 5.18 -5.88
C GLU A 88 13.02 5.81 -5.41
N TYR A 89 11.90 5.42 -6.03
CA TYR A 89 10.57 5.85 -5.64
C TYR A 89 10.26 5.53 -4.19
N LEU A 90 10.47 4.29 -3.74
CA LEU A 90 10.21 3.85 -2.37
C LEU A 90 11.20 4.42 -1.35
N ALA A 91 12.43 4.76 -1.77
CA ALA A 91 13.46 5.36 -0.93
C ALA A 91 13.35 6.89 -0.84
N ALA A 92 12.54 7.52 -1.71
CA ALA A 92 12.37 8.97 -1.76
C ALA A 92 12.06 9.56 -0.38
N GLU A 93 12.74 10.67 -0.06
CA GLU A 93 12.54 11.38 1.20
C GLU A 93 11.09 11.85 1.36
N GLY A 94 10.59 11.82 2.59
CA GLY A 94 9.20 12.17 2.90
C GLY A 94 8.17 11.09 2.52
N ARG A 95 8.56 10.02 1.82
CA ARG A 95 7.63 8.92 1.52
C ARG A 95 7.36 8.08 2.78
N PRO A 96 6.09 7.91 3.19
CA PRO A 96 5.78 7.08 4.33
C PRO A 96 6.10 5.60 4.12
N LYS A 97 6.66 4.95 5.14
CA LYS A 97 6.90 3.50 5.16
C LYS A 97 5.83 2.84 6.02
N ILE A 98 4.82 2.28 5.38
CA ILE A 98 3.66 1.69 6.04
C ILE A 98 3.93 0.20 6.25
N ALA A 99 3.82 -0.28 7.49
CA ALA A 99 4.05 -1.68 7.80
C ALA A 99 2.94 -2.57 7.19
N LEU A 100 3.29 -3.77 6.74
CA LEU A 100 2.35 -4.68 6.07
C LEU A 100 1.08 -4.95 6.88
N HIS A 101 1.22 -5.19 8.18
CA HIS A 101 0.10 -5.48 9.08
C HIS A 101 -0.76 -4.25 9.41
N ASP A 102 -0.23 -3.04 9.17
CA ASP A 102 -0.91 -1.77 9.45
C ASP A 102 -1.55 -1.16 8.18
N ALA A 103 -1.29 -1.77 7.01
CA ALA A 103 -1.75 -1.27 5.74
C ALA A 103 -3.24 -1.52 5.53
N ILE A 104 -3.97 -0.45 5.20
CA ILE A 104 -5.38 -0.46 4.82
C ILE A 104 -5.61 0.35 3.55
N GLY A 105 -6.78 0.20 2.95
CA GLY A 105 -7.20 0.95 1.77
C GLY A 105 -8.08 2.15 2.12
N THR A 106 -8.38 2.99 1.13
CA THR A 106 -9.16 4.23 1.28
C THR A 106 -10.57 4.01 1.81
N ALA A 107 -11.21 2.89 1.47
CA ALA A 107 -12.57 2.61 1.94
C ALA A 107 -12.61 2.17 3.40
N GLU A 108 -11.63 1.39 3.88
CA GLU A 108 -11.51 1.11 5.33
C GLU A 108 -11.11 2.37 6.10
N ALA A 109 -10.16 3.16 5.59
CA ALA A 109 -9.78 4.43 6.20
C ALA A 109 -10.96 5.40 6.32
N GLY A 110 -11.79 5.51 5.28
CA GLY A 110 -13.00 6.33 5.32
C GLY A 110 -14.02 5.88 6.37
N LYS A 111 -14.14 4.56 6.61
CA LYS A 111 -14.97 4.02 7.71
C LYS A 111 -14.40 4.42 9.08
N ILE A 112 -13.09 4.24 9.29
CA ILE A 112 -12.43 4.61 10.56
C ILE A 112 -12.61 6.11 10.84
N LEU A 113 -12.28 6.95 9.87
CA LEU A 113 -12.30 8.40 10.00
C LEU A 113 -13.71 9.01 9.92
N SER A 114 -14.74 8.21 9.57
CA SER A 114 -16.11 8.67 9.32
C SER A 114 -16.21 9.78 8.24
N VAL A 115 -15.43 9.64 7.16
CA VAL A 115 -15.41 10.58 6.02
C VAL A 115 -15.68 9.88 4.68
N SER A 116 -15.89 10.65 3.61
CA SER A 116 -15.95 10.10 2.25
C SER A 116 -14.60 9.48 1.84
N THR A 117 -14.61 8.39 1.09
CA THR A 117 -13.39 7.72 0.59
C THR A 117 -12.54 8.65 -0.27
N SER A 118 -13.18 9.56 -1.02
CA SER A 118 -12.51 10.61 -1.81
C SER A 118 -11.72 11.59 -0.93
N TRP A 119 -12.20 11.85 0.28
CA TRP A 119 -11.60 12.82 1.20
C TRP A 119 -10.35 12.27 1.90
N VAL A 120 -10.25 10.95 2.02
CA VAL A 120 -9.09 10.28 2.63
C VAL A 120 -7.79 10.65 1.90
N SER A 121 -7.83 10.77 0.57
CA SER A 121 -6.67 11.21 -0.22
C SER A 121 -6.22 12.62 0.17
N SER A 122 -7.17 13.55 0.38
CA SER A 122 -6.86 14.92 0.81
C SER A 122 -6.21 14.93 2.19
N LEU A 123 -6.74 14.16 3.14
CA LEU A 123 -6.16 14.06 4.48
C LEU A 123 -4.72 13.53 4.46
N ALA A 124 -4.42 12.57 3.57
CA ALA A 124 -3.07 12.04 3.41
C ALA A 124 -2.14 13.07 2.75
N LEU A 125 -2.61 13.80 1.74
CA LEU A 125 -1.83 14.85 1.06
C LEU A 125 -1.55 16.05 1.98
N GLU A 126 -2.47 16.37 2.88
CA GLU A 126 -2.33 17.40 3.91
C GLU A 126 -1.54 16.94 5.14
N ASN A 127 -0.97 15.72 5.12
CA ASN A 127 -0.23 15.11 6.23
C ASN A 127 -1.04 14.98 7.53
N GLN A 128 -2.37 14.96 7.46
CA GLN A 128 -3.24 14.72 8.63
C GLN A 128 -3.28 13.23 9.00
N ILE A 129 -3.07 12.36 8.02
CA ILE A 129 -2.91 10.91 8.20
C ILE A 129 -1.73 10.42 7.36
N ILE A 130 -1.15 9.29 7.77
CA ILE A 130 -0.06 8.65 7.06
C ILE A 130 -0.62 7.78 5.93
N GLY A 131 -0.37 8.19 4.69
CA GLY A 131 -0.76 7.43 3.50
C GLY A 131 0.15 7.73 2.32
N ARG A 132 0.25 6.79 1.38
CA ARG A 132 0.98 6.99 0.12
C ARG A 132 0.23 6.41 -1.06
N VAL A 133 0.43 7.03 -2.20
CA VAL A 133 0.08 6.44 -3.49
C VAL A 133 1.15 5.42 -3.87
N SER A 134 0.75 4.29 -4.43
CA SER A 134 1.68 3.30 -4.97
C SER A 134 2.34 3.79 -6.25
N TRP A 135 3.57 3.33 -6.48
CA TRP A 135 4.21 3.43 -7.79
C TRP A 135 3.39 2.69 -8.83
N SER A 136 3.44 3.21 -10.06
CA SER A 136 2.97 2.52 -11.26
C SER A 136 3.66 3.12 -12.48
N GLY A 137 4.35 2.28 -13.26
CA GLY A 137 4.96 2.69 -14.53
C GLY A 137 3.96 3.15 -15.60
N ARG A 138 2.66 2.93 -15.38
CA ARG A 138 1.56 3.47 -16.20
C ARG A 138 0.63 4.22 -15.26
N ALA A 139 0.22 5.46 -15.50
CA ALA A 139 -0.59 6.24 -14.54
C ALA A 139 -1.98 5.67 -14.19
N VAL A 140 -2.27 4.42 -14.58
CA VAL A 140 -3.49 3.65 -14.36
C VAL A 140 -3.33 2.75 -13.12
N ASN A 141 -4.39 2.57 -12.34
CA ASN A 141 -4.47 1.63 -11.19
C ASN A 141 -3.59 1.96 -9.97
N ARG A 142 -3.31 3.24 -9.75
CA ARG A 142 -2.65 3.69 -8.51
C ARG A 142 -3.51 3.34 -7.30
N THR A 143 -2.92 2.65 -6.35
CA THR A 143 -3.59 2.25 -5.11
C THR A 143 -3.05 3.09 -3.96
N TRP A 144 -3.94 3.64 -3.14
CA TRP A 144 -3.56 4.26 -1.88
C TRP A 144 -3.34 3.18 -0.83
N ILE A 145 -2.18 3.23 -0.19
CA ILE A 145 -1.82 2.41 0.98
C ILE A 145 -1.78 3.36 2.16
N ILE A 146 -2.54 3.07 3.21
CA ILE A 146 -2.77 3.97 4.34
C ILE A 146 -2.47 3.24 5.64
N SER A 147 -1.90 3.95 6.62
CA SER A 147 -1.66 3.44 7.96
C SER A 147 -2.95 3.44 8.78
N LYS A 148 -3.38 2.27 9.23
CA LYS A 148 -4.54 2.11 10.11
C LYS A 148 -4.33 2.82 11.44
N ALA A 149 -3.17 2.66 12.06
CA ALA A 149 -2.80 3.31 13.31
C ALA A 149 -2.94 4.84 13.20
N SER A 150 -2.46 5.42 12.10
CA SER A 150 -2.56 6.88 11.88
C SER A 150 -4.01 7.36 11.74
N CYS A 151 -4.87 6.61 11.06
CA CYS A 151 -6.29 6.95 10.99
C CYS A 151 -6.98 6.92 12.36
N ILE A 152 -6.66 5.91 13.18
CA ILE A 152 -7.21 5.79 14.54
C ILE A 152 -6.74 6.96 15.41
N GLU A 153 -5.44 7.28 15.36
CA GLU A 153 -4.86 8.40 16.10
C GLU A 153 -5.48 9.75 15.71
N ASN A 154 -5.64 10.00 14.40
CA ASN A 154 -6.27 11.21 13.89
C ASN A 154 -7.72 11.33 14.39
N ARG A 155 -8.50 10.24 14.33
CA ARG A 155 -9.87 10.21 14.86
C ARG A 155 -9.92 10.53 16.36
N LEU A 156 -9.06 9.89 17.16
CA LEU A 156 -8.98 10.12 18.60
C LEU A 156 -8.57 11.57 18.91
N SER A 157 -7.65 12.15 18.13
CA SER A 157 -7.25 13.56 18.25
C SER A 157 -8.43 14.51 17.99
N ILE A 158 -9.20 14.26 16.93
CA ILE A 158 -10.41 15.02 16.60
C ILE A 158 -11.46 14.90 17.72
N GLU A 159 -11.69 13.70 18.26
CA GLU A 159 -12.62 13.48 19.36
C GLU A 159 -12.20 14.22 20.64
N ARG A 160 -10.91 14.22 20.98
CA ARG A 160 -10.38 15.00 22.11
C ARG A 160 -10.61 16.50 21.93
N LYS A 161 -10.39 17.04 20.72
CA LYS A 161 -10.63 18.46 20.43
C LYS A 161 -12.11 18.86 20.53
N LYS A 162 -13.03 17.97 20.15
CA LYS A 162 -14.48 18.19 20.36
C LYS A 162 -14.83 18.32 21.83
N LEU A 163 -14.25 17.47 22.67
CA LEU A 163 -14.49 17.48 24.11
C LEU A 163 -13.91 18.72 24.79
N SER A 164 -12.80 19.27 24.30
CA SER A 164 -12.21 20.50 24.81
C SER A 164 -12.91 21.79 24.33
N GLY A 165 -13.97 21.68 23.52
CA GLY A 165 -14.71 22.85 23.01
C GLY A 165 -13.99 23.63 21.92
N GLU A 166 -12.89 23.10 21.35
CA GLU A 166 -12.24 23.71 20.19
C GLU A 166 -13.15 23.58 18.96
N THR A 167 -13.41 24.70 18.30
CA THR A 167 -14.20 24.72 17.06
C THR A 167 -13.44 24.00 15.95
N LEU A 168 -13.87 22.79 15.63
CA LEU A 168 -13.34 22.04 14.49
C LEU A 168 -13.85 22.65 13.18
N PHE A 169 -12.96 23.25 12.40
CA PHE A 169 -13.24 23.65 11.02
C PHE A 169 -13.19 22.42 10.10
N GLY A 170 -14.32 22.06 9.50
CA GLY A 170 -14.43 20.99 8.49
C GLY A 170 -15.73 20.17 8.61
N ARG A 171 -16.34 19.84 7.47
CA ARG A 171 -17.70 19.24 7.39
C ARG A 171 -17.72 17.80 7.91
N PRO A 172 -18.34 17.49 9.07
CA PRO A 172 -18.56 16.11 9.49
C PRO A 172 -19.63 15.46 8.61
N ARG A 173 -19.51 14.16 8.32
CA ARG A 173 -20.65 13.39 7.79
C ARG A 173 -21.76 13.38 8.83
N LYS A 174 -22.99 13.73 8.46
CA LYS A 174 -24.15 13.34 9.26
C LYS A 174 -24.20 11.81 9.21
N LEU A 175 -24.08 11.17 10.38
CA LEU A 175 -24.46 9.77 10.54
C LEU A 175 -25.99 9.76 10.43
N SER A 176 -26.48 9.46 9.23
CA SER A 176 -27.88 9.09 8.99
C SER A 176 -28.04 7.60 9.19
#